data_AF-A0A9N9YBV8-F1
#
_entry.id   AF-A0A9N9YBV8-F1
#
_cell.length_a   1.000
_cell.length_b   1.000
_cell.length_c   1.000
_cell.angle_alpha   90.00
_cell.angle_beta   90.00
_cell.angle_gamma   90.00
#
_symmetry.space_group_name_H-M   'P 1'
#
loop_
_entity.id
_entity.type
_entity.pdbx_description
1 polymer ?
#
loop_
_entity_poly.entity_id
_entity_poly.type
_entity_poly.pdbx_seq_one_letter_code
_entity_poly.pdbx_strand_id
1 'polypeptide(L)'
;MVDAGKMHRWPLFMALTAVSALRCVVAEQCISKGTAGPMIITASCTDPLFNTPIIALEADRFDPVPHRLVSGHWNGTSVDFNIYLPLKNQWENRFFQSVYPTQNSTALPEVIAFGAASGAYTVQVAGQLGYRADAATAKFAKTVAREYYDDTGSSRIYGYIYGGSGGSYQTIGAAENTHGVWDGASAIVQAIPGSVPLNLCARALGNLILRKNAIQIEAALRPGGSGDPFLELGQAGRAVLKEVTNLGVPLQAWEDFLEPANSENTLAIFEPAIKEADPTYADDFWTKPGYLGNDPSELGSLFRAALVDIFATIERVEYDSENLPTTLFLDKIPSELTAGFEFTLYDDTGKMAIGNLGGVLSSEDNSLALSPVSNTTIARAISQGRKVRIDNRWHLSVLSYHRHQLPTRSGFYGF
;
A
#
# COMPACT_ATOMS: atom_id res chain seq x y z
N MET A 1 -54.81 76.89 45.64
CA MET A 1 -54.67 78.22 45.02
C MET A 1 -53.33 78.26 44.31
N VAL A 2 -53.38 78.49 43.00
CA VAL A 2 -52.31 78.86 42.08
C VAL A 2 -51.25 77.81 41.72
N ASP A 3 -51.33 77.50 40.42
CA ASP A 3 -50.44 76.76 39.52
C ASP A 3 -49.22 77.60 39.10
N ALA A 4 -48.11 76.94 38.73
CA ALA A 4 -47.19 77.29 37.63
C ALA A 4 -45.75 76.80 37.86
N GLY A 5 -45.18 76.09 36.87
CA GLY A 5 -43.74 76.11 36.60
C GLY A 5 -43.10 74.79 36.14
N LYS A 6 -43.18 74.50 34.84
CA LYS A 6 -42.43 73.42 34.15
C LYS A 6 -40.91 73.61 34.26
N MET A 7 -40.17 72.54 34.53
CA MET A 7 -38.81 72.32 34.00
C MET A 7 -38.54 70.83 33.81
N HIS A 8 -38.38 70.43 32.54
CA HIS A 8 -37.96 69.08 32.15
C HIS A 8 -36.51 68.82 32.59
N ARG A 9 -36.27 67.70 33.28
CA ARG A 9 -34.95 67.10 33.44
C ARG A 9 -35.03 65.64 32.95
N TRP A 10 -34.23 65.34 31.93
CA TRP A 10 -34.03 64.01 31.38
C TRP A 10 -33.41 63.06 32.42
N PRO A 11 -33.83 61.78 32.49
CA PRO A 11 -33.14 60.81 33.31
C PRO A 11 -31.87 60.34 32.60
N LEU A 12 -30.76 60.40 33.34
CA LEU A 12 -29.47 59.84 32.97
C LEU A 12 -29.60 58.31 32.95
N PHE A 13 -29.75 57.71 31.77
CA PHE A 13 -29.67 56.25 31.61
C PHE A 13 -28.21 55.81 31.73
N MET A 14 -27.87 55.12 32.82
CA MET A 14 -26.66 54.30 32.88
C MET A 14 -26.80 53.17 31.86
N ALA A 15 -26.04 53.25 30.77
CA ALA A 15 -25.83 52.13 29.87
C ALA A 15 -24.86 51.15 30.54
N LEU A 16 -25.38 50.06 31.13
CA LEU A 16 -24.57 48.87 31.38
C LEU A 16 -24.26 48.25 30.00
N THR A 17 -23.06 48.50 29.50
CA THR A 17 -22.49 47.74 28.38
C THR A 17 -22.21 46.32 28.85
N ALA A 18 -23.13 45.40 28.56
CA ALA A 18 -22.85 43.97 28.64
C ALA A 18 -21.83 43.64 27.55
N VAL A 19 -20.56 43.56 27.93
CA VAL A 19 -19.51 42.99 27.08
C VAL A 19 -19.79 41.50 27.00
N SER A 20 -20.40 41.04 25.91
CA SER A 20 -20.42 39.62 25.55
C SER A 20 -18.99 39.18 25.33
N ALA A 21 -18.39 38.54 26.33
CA ALA A 21 -17.16 37.79 26.14
C ALA A 21 -17.43 36.70 25.10
N LEU A 22 -16.88 36.86 23.88
CA LEU A 22 -16.72 35.72 22.98
C LEU A 22 -15.83 34.72 23.72
N ARG A 23 -16.44 33.66 24.26
CA ARG A 23 -15.68 32.49 24.66
C ARG A 23 -15.04 31.94 23.39
N CYS A 24 -13.74 32.10 23.27
CA CYS A 24 -12.94 31.33 22.33
C CYS A 24 -13.10 29.87 22.77
N VAL A 25 -14.02 29.14 22.16
CA VAL A 25 -14.18 27.70 22.40
C VAL A 25 -12.96 27.08 21.74
N VAL A 26 -11.93 26.83 22.53
CA VAL A 26 -10.79 26.02 22.09
C VAL A 26 -11.37 24.66 21.75
N ALA A 27 -11.28 24.25 20.48
CA ALA A 27 -11.73 22.94 20.05
C ALA A 27 -11.03 21.88 20.92
N GLU A 28 -11.81 20.97 21.49
CA GLU A 28 -11.29 19.89 22.33
C GLU A 28 -10.28 19.07 21.53
N GLN A 29 -9.17 18.65 22.14
CA GLN A 29 -8.19 17.83 21.43
C GLN A 29 -8.73 16.40 21.26
N CYS A 30 -8.44 15.78 20.11
CA CYS A 30 -8.77 14.37 19.91
C CYS A 30 -7.90 13.48 20.83
N ILE A 31 -8.50 12.41 21.37
CA ILE A 31 -7.87 11.55 22.37
C ILE A 31 -7.78 10.09 21.91
N SER A 32 -6.75 9.40 22.36
CA SER A 32 -6.59 7.96 22.13
C SER A 32 -7.51 7.12 23.01
N LYS A 33 -7.96 5.98 22.48
CA LYS A 33 -8.71 4.97 23.23
C LYS A 33 -7.76 4.20 24.17
N GLY A 34 -7.50 4.76 25.35
CA GLY A 34 -6.50 4.22 26.28
C GLY A 34 -5.07 4.56 25.87
N THR A 35 -4.08 4.00 26.56
CA THR A 35 -2.65 4.37 26.42
C THR A 35 -1.99 3.89 25.13
N ALA A 36 -2.56 2.90 24.44
CA ALA A 36 -2.03 2.33 23.20
C ALA A 36 -3.09 2.13 22.10
N GLY A 37 -4.30 2.69 22.27
CA GLY A 37 -5.37 2.53 21.30
C GLY A 37 -5.37 3.59 20.20
N PRO A 38 -6.22 3.40 19.18
CA PRO A 38 -6.39 4.36 18.09
C PRO A 38 -6.88 5.72 18.61
N MET A 39 -6.54 6.79 17.90
CA MET A 39 -7.03 8.14 18.18
C MET A 39 -8.47 8.28 17.67
N ILE A 40 -9.40 8.59 18.56
CA ILE A 40 -10.80 8.79 18.16
C ILE A 40 -10.97 10.22 17.67
N ILE A 41 -11.32 10.39 16.40
CA ILE A 41 -11.52 11.71 15.78
C ILE A 41 -13.00 11.98 15.57
N THR A 42 -13.51 13.03 16.19
CA THR A 42 -14.89 13.49 16.02
C THR A 42 -14.95 14.71 15.10
N ALA A 43 -16.16 15.08 14.67
CA ALA A 43 -16.39 16.31 13.91
C ALA A 43 -15.90 17.58 14.64
N SER A 44 -15.91 17.58 15.98
CA SER A 44 -15.61 18.75 16.81
C SER A 44 -14.21 18.78 17.41
N CYS A 45 -13.54 17.64 17.58
CA CYS A 45 -12.20 17.62 18.18
C CYS A 45 -11.12 17.94 17.15
N THR A 46 -9.99 18.50 17.59
CA THR A 46 -8.84 18.79 16.72
C THR A 46 -7.70 17.80 17.00
N ASP A 47 -7.17 17.20 15.93
CA ASP A 47 -6.01 16.30 16.05
C ASP A 47 -4.77 17.14 16.46
N PRO A 48 -4.01 16.74 17.49
CA PRO A 48 -2.89 17.54 17.99
C PRO A 48 -1.71 17.64 17.01
N LEU A 49 -1.58 16.71 16.06
CA LEU A 49 -0.56 16.75 15.01
C LEU A 49 -1.04 17.52 13.78
N PHE A 50 -2.34 17.44 13.46
CA PHE A 50 -2.96 18.06 12.29
C PHE A 50 -3.92 19.19 12.69
N ASN A 51 -3.36 20.26 13.28
CA ASN A 51 -4.13 21.40 13.79
C ASN A 51 -3.87 22.73 13.06
N THR A 52 -2.78 22.82 12.28
CA THR A 52 -2.35 24.06 11.62
C THR A 52 -2.14 23.79 10.13
N PRO A 53 -3.17 23.89 9.29
CA PRO A 53 -3.03 23.77 7.84
C PRO A 53 -2.43 25.06 7.27
N ILE A 54 -1.54 24.91 6.29
CA ILE A 54 -0.95 26.02 5.52
C ILE A 54 -1.39 25.87 4.07
N ILE A 55 -2.16 26.83 3.56
CA ILE A 55 -2.49 26.92 2.14
C ILE A 55 -1.26 27.47 1.40
N ALA A 56 -0.80 26.72 0.41
CA ALA A 56 0.36 27.08 -0.41
C ALA A 56 -0.05 27.65 -1.78
N LEU A 57 -1.19 27.21 -2.31
CA LEU A 57 -1.67 27.63 -3.63
C LEU A 57 -3.20 27.60 -3.69
N GLU A 58 -3.75 28.61 -4.34
CA GLU A 58 -5.13 28.61 -4.83
C GLU A 58 -5.14 29.01 -6.30
N ALA A 59 -5.74 28.18 -7.16
CA ALA A 59 -5.75 28.44 -8.60
C ALA A 59 -7.01 27.88 -9.26
N ASP A 60 -7.59 28.62 -10.20
CA ASP A 60 -8.58 28.07 -11.11
C ASP A 60 -7.88 27.19 -12.16
N ARG A 61 -8.47 26.03 -12.42
CA ARG A 61 -8.03 25.06 -13.43
C ARG A 61 -9.21 24.71 -14.32
N PHE A 62 -8.93 24.33 -15.56
CA PHE A 62 -9.95 23.99 -16.56
C PHE A 62 -9.93 22.51 -16.98
N ASP A 63 -8.81 21.83 -16.73
CA ASP A 63 -8.59 20.41 -16.99
C ASP A 63 -8.47 19.67 -15.65
N PRO A 64 -9.09 18.49 -15.48
CA PRO A 64 -9.96 17.76 -16.43
C PRO A 64 -11.36 18.36 -16.60
N VAL A 65 -11.76 19.18 -15.64
CA VAL A 65 -13.00 19.98 -15.65
C VAL A 65 -12.73 21.30 -14.95
N PRO A 66 -13.52 22.36 -15.18
CA PRO A 66 -13.40 23.61 -14.42
C PRO A 66 -13.53 23.39 -12.91
N HIS A 67 -12.50 23.74 -12.16
CA HIS A 67 -12.47 23.64 -10.70
C HIS A 67 -11.51 24.65 -10.07
N ARG A 68 -11.72 24.97 -8.80
CA ARG A 68 -10.74 25.64 -7.94
C ARG A 68 -9.87 24.56 -7.29
N LEU A 69 -8.57 24.64 -7.51
CA LEU A 69 -7.56 23.87 -6.79
C LEU A 69 -7.10 24.67 -5.57
N VAL A 70 -7.13 24.03 -4.40
CA VAL A 70 -6.49 24.52 -3.17
C VAL A 70 -5.45 23.48 -2.74
N SER A 71 -4.18 23.85 -2.73
CA SER A 71 -3.07 23.00 -2.31
C SER A 71 -2.49 23.50 -1.00
N GLY A 72 -2.11 22.57 -0.12
CA GLY A 72 -1.53 22.91 1.17
C GLY A 72 -0.84 21.76 1.85
N HIS A 73 -0.37 22.01 3.06
CA HIS A 73 0.27 21.01 3.92
C HIS A 73 -0.02 21.28 5.39
N TRP A 74 0.21 20.29 6.23
CA TRP A 74 0.10 20.43 7.68
C TRP A 74 1.45 20.82 8.27
N ASN A 75 1.47 21.94 8.98
CA ASN A 75 2.70 22.50 9.55
C ASN A 75 3.42 21.49 10.46
N GLY A 76 4.74 21.37 10.31
CA GLY A 76 5.56 20.45 11.10
C GLY A 76 5.38 18.97 10.75
N THR A 77 4.77 18.65 9.60
CA THR A 77 4.58 17.28 9.13
C THR A 77 5.00 17.14 7.66
N SER A 78 5.14 15.91 7.19
CA SER A 78 5.30 15.58 5.76
C SER A 78 3.97 15.46 5.01
N VAL A 79 2.85 15.77 5.65
CA VAL A 79 1.50 15.57 5.07
C VAL A 79 1.09 16.77 4.26
N ASP A 80 0.81 16.53 2.98
CA ASP A 80 0.28 17.49 2.03
C ASP A 80 -1.09 17.06 1.49
N PHE A 81 -1.84 18.03 0.97
CA PHE A 81 -3.18 17.81 0.47
C PHE A 81 -3.53 18.72 -0.71
N ASN A 82 -4.47 18.23 -1.51
CA ASN A 82 -5.17 19.03 -2.52
C ASN A 82 -6.69 18.88 -2.35
N ILE A 83 -7.39 19.99 -2.56
CA ILE A 83 -8.85 20.07 -2.58
C ILE A 83 -9.27 20.63 -3.94
N TYR A 84 -10.15 19.92 -4.63
CA TYR A 84 -10.60 20.24 -5.99
C TYR A 84 -12.10 20.57 -5.95
N LEU A 85 -12.43 21.86 -5.94
CA LEU A 85 -13.80 22.34 -5.80
C LEU A 85 -14.40 22.62 -7.19
N PRO A 86 -15.43 21.88 -7.64
CA PRO A 86 -16.13 22.18 -8.89
C PRO A 86 -16.82 23.53 -8.82
N LEU A 87 -17.28 24.02 -9.98
CA LEU A 87 -18.04 25.27 -10.06
C LEU A 87 -19.28 25.25 -9.14
N LYS A 88 -19.65 26.42 -8.62
CA LYS A 88 -20.76 26.57 -7.65
C LYS A 88 -22.07 25.92 -8.10
N ASN A 89 -22.39 26.00 -9.39
CA ASN A 89 -23.61 25.45 -9.97
C ASN A 89 -23.59 23.92 -10.15
N GLN A 90 -22.43 23.27 -9.97
CA GLN A 90 -22.29 21.82 -10.03
C GLN A 90 -22.28 21.19 -8.64
N TRP A 91 -21.96 21.93 -7.58
CA TRP A 91 -21.83 21.37 -6.24
C TRP A 91 -23.18 21.09 -5.57
N GLU A 92 -23.36 19.86 -5.09
CA GLU A 92 -24.58 19.38 -4.44
C GLU A 92 -24.36 19.05 -2.95
N ASN A 93 -23.51 19.83 -2.26
CA ASN A 93 -23.18 19.66 -0.84
C ASN A 93 -22.53 18.31 -0.50
N ARG A 94 -21.66 17.78 -1.37
CA ARG A 94 -20.92 16.53 -1.15
C ARG A 94 -19.41 16.71 -1.26
N PHE A 95 -18.66 15.76 -0.70
CA PHE A 95 -17.26 15.54 -1.06
C PHE A 95 -16.87 14.07 -1.05
N PHE A 96 -15.87 13.75 -1.86
CA PHE A 96 -15.29 12.42 -1.97
C PHE A 96 -13.80 12.44 -1.66
N GLN A 97 -13.33 11.42 -0.96
CA GLN A 97 -11.93 11.25 -0.58
C GLN A 97 -11.47 9.83 -0.88
N SER A 98 -10.58 9.71 -1.87
CA SER A 98 -9.87 8.47 -2.17
C SER A 98 -8.68 8.33 -1.23
N VAL A 99 -8.48 7.14 -0.68
CA VAL A 99 -7.35 6.86 0.21
C VAL A 99 -6.58 5.63 -0.24
N TYR A 100 -5.25 5.73 -0.25
CA TYR A 100 -4.34 4.63 -0.50
C TYR A 100 -2.98 4.86 0.18
N PRO A 101 -2.33 3.84 0.77
CA PRO A 101 -1.07 3.98 1.50
C PRO A 101 0.08 4.65 0.75
N THR A 102 0.15 4.45 -0.57
CA THR A 102 1.27 4.90 -1.41
C THR A 102 0.87 6.00 -2.40
N GLN A 103 -0.29 6.64 -2.22
CA GLN A 103 -0.71 7.72 -3.12
C GLN A 103 0.07 9.01 -2.83
N ASN A 104 0.16 9.88 -3.84
CA ASN A 104 0.54 11.27 -3.64
C ASN A 104 -0.72 12.15 -3.47
N SER A 105 -0.50 13.42 -3.14
CA SER A 105 -1.56 14.39 -2.86
C SER A 105 -2.25 14.90 -4.14
N THR A 106 -1.76 14.55 -5.34
CA THR A 106 -2.39 14.92 -6.61
C THR A 106 -3.42 13.88 -7.03
N ALA A 107 -4.69 14.27 -7.08
CA ALA A 107 -5.74 13.39 -7.58
C ALA A 107 -5.60 13.15 -9.09
N LEU A 108 -5.92 11.94 -9.54
CA LEU A 108 -5.98 11.62 -10.96
C LEU A 108 -7.12 12.42 -11.65
N PRO A 109 -6.96 12.79 -12.93
CA PRO A 109 -7.97 13.54 -13.67
C PRO A 109 -9.38 12.93 -13.59
N GLU A 110 -9.49 11.61 -13.74
CA GLU A 110 -10.75 10.87 -13.64
C GLU A 110 -11.41 10.96 -12.26
N VAL A 111 -10.63 11.05 -11.18
CA VAL A 111 -11.15 11.20 -9.80
C VAL A 111 -11.74 12.59 -9.61
N ILE A 112 -11.05 13.62 -10.12
CA ILE A 112 -11.54 15.02 -10.08
C ILE A 112 -12.83 15.14 -10.90
N ALA A 113 -12.84 14.60 -12.12
CA ALA A 113 -13.99 14.63 -13.00
C ALA A 113 -15.19 13.85 -12.41
N PHE A 114 -14.95 12.68 -11.81
CA PHE A 114 -15.98 11.90 -11.12
C PHE A 114 -16.61 12.68 -9.97
N GLY A 115 -15.79 13.34 -9.13
CA GLY A 115 -16.28 14.18 -8.05
C GLY A 115 -17.20 15.29 -8.57
N ALA A 116 -16.70 16.09 -9.53
CA ALA A 116 -17.46 17.19 -10.10
C ALA A 116 -18.78 16.74 -10.75
N ALA A 117 -18.76 15.65 -11.54
CA ALA A 117 -19.94 15.09 -12.18
C ALA A 117 -20.98 14.54 -11.19
N SER A 118 -20.55 14.22 -9.97
CA SER A 118 -21.40 13.70 -8.88
C SER A 118 -21.83 14.77 -7.88
N GLY A 119 -21.54 16.05 -8.19
CA GLY A 119 -21.82 17.20 -7.33
C GLY A 119 -20.99 17.26 -6.06
N ALA A 120 -19.76 16.72 -6.10
CA ALA A 120 -18.83 16.65 -5.00
C ALA A 120 -17.52 17.41 -5.29
N TYR A 121 -16.95 18.05 -4.27
CA TYR A 121 -15.52 18.38 -4.34
C TYR A 121 -14.67 17.15 -3.99
N THR A 122 -13.45 17.10 -4.50
CA THR A 122 -12.52 15.99 -4.25
C THR A 122 -11.47 16.41 -3.23
N VAL A 123 -11.14 15.51 -2.30
CA VAL A 123 -10.05 15.69 -1.33
C VAL A 123 -9.01 14.58 -1.56
N GLN A 124 -7.75 14.96 -1.65
CA GLN A 124 -6.62 14.04 -1.81
C GLN A 124 -5.53 14.39 -0.79
N VAL A 125 -4.99 13.37 -0.10
CA VAL A 125 -4.01 13.52 0.98
C VAL A 125 -2.87 12.53 0.77
N ALA A 126 -1.65 12.93 1.12
CA ALA A 126 -0.49 12.05 1.15
C ALA A 126 0.45 12.36 2.33
N GLY A 127 1.46 11.51 2.51
CA GLY A 127 2.55 11.75 3.46
C GLY A 127 2.38 11.10 4.83
N GLN A 128 1.27 10.39 5.10
CA GLN A 128 1.13 9.55 6.28
C GLN A 128 0.16 8.38 6.07
N LEU A 129 0.51 7.21 6.64
CA LEU A 129 -0.37 6.04 6.71
C LEU A 129 -1.44 6.18 7.80
N GLY A 130 -2.61 5.61 7.55
CA GLY A 130 -3.72 5.55 8.51
C GLY A 130 -4.87 6.47 8.11
N TYR A 131 -5.58 7.03 9.09
CA TYR A 131 -6.80 7.84 8.85
C TYR A 131 -6.74 9.25 9.44
N ARG A 132 -5.73 9.57 10.26
CA ARG A 132 -5.69 10.81 11.05
C ARG A 132 -5.52 12.05 10.17
N ALA A 133 -4.52 12.00 9.28
CA ALA A 133 -4.28 13.03 8.28
C ALA A 133 -5.49 13.23 7.36
N ASP A 134 -6.07 12.12 6.87
CA ASP A 134 -7.27 12.13 6.05
C ASP A 134 -8.45 12.80 6.76
N ALA A 135 -8.69 12.47 8.03
CA ALA A 135 -9.80 13.02 8.81
C ALA A 135 -9.62 14.52 9.09
N ALA A 136 -8.39 14.94 9.41
CA ALA A 136 -8.07 16.34 9.61
C ALA A 136 -8.28 17.15 8.33
N THR A 137 -7.81 16.65 7.19
CA THR A 137 -8.00 17.32 5.90
C THR A 137 -9.47 17.32 5.47
N ALA A 138 -10.22 16.24 5.70
CA ALA A 138 -11.66 16.21 5.41
C ALA A 138 -12.42 17.32 6.17
N LYS A 139 -12.08 17.51 7.45
CA LYS A 139 -12.67 18.58 8.27
C LYS A 139 -12.24 19.97 7.79
N PHE A 140 -10.96 20.15 7.47
CA PHE A 140 -10.45 21.41 6.93
C PHE A 140 -11.08 21.75 5.57
N ALA A 141 -11.25 20.76 4.69
CA ALA A 141 -11.86 20.93 3.38
C ALA A 141 -13.31 21.39 3.45
N LYS A 142 -14.07 21.01 4.49
CA LYS A 142 -15.41 21.58 4.74
C LYS A 142 -15.35 23.08 5.03
N THR A 143 -14.31 23.57 5.71
CA THR A 143 -14.10 25.00 5.94
C THR A 143 -13.78 25.72 4.63
N VAL A 144 -12.85 25.17 3.84
CA VAL A 144 -12.49 25.71 2.51
C VAL A 144 -13.70 25.74 1.57
N ALA A 145 -14.49 24.67 1.54
CA ALA A 145 -15.69 24.60 0.71
C ALA A 145 -16.74 25.62 1.12
N ARG A 146 -16.97 25.82 2.43
CA ARG A 146 -17.91 26.84 2.91
C ARG A 146 -17.51 28.24 2.49
N GLU A 147 -16.23 28.56 2.59
CA GLU A 147 -15.68 29.84 2.12
C GLU A 147 -15.84 29.99 0.61
N TYR A 148 -15.45 28.99 -0.18
CA TYR A 148 -15.52 29.05 -1.64
C TYR A 148 -16.95 29.15 -2.16
N TYR A 149 -17.89 28.37 -1.61
CA TYR A 149 -19.29 28.30 -2.06
C TYR A 149 -20.22 29.34 -1.43
N ASP A 150 -19.70 30.24 -0.58
CA ASP A 150 -20.50 31.20 0.21
C ASP A 150 -21.57 30.51 1.09
N ASP A 151 -21.28 29.32 1.61
CA ASP A 151 -22.18 28.61 2.52
C ASP A 151 -22.04 29.17 3.95
N THR A 152 -23.12 29.76 4.45
CA THR A 152 -23.26 30.31 5.80
C THR A 152 -23.22 29.26 6.92
N GLY A 153 -22.97 27.99 6.60
CA GLY A 153 -22.79 26.88 7.53
C GLY A 153 -24.09 26.20 7.92
N SER A 154 -25.19 26.52 7.23
CA SER A 154 -26.51 25.91 7.47
C SER A 154 -26.72 24.61 6.68
N SER A 155 -26.02 24.43 5.55
CA SER A 155 -26.02 23.17 4.81
C SER A 155 -25.06 22.15 5.42
N ARG A 156 -25.54 20.91 5.50
CA ARG A 156 -24.68 19.75 5.78
C ARG A 156 -23.90 19.41 4.52
N ILE A 157 -22.58 19.35 4.63
CA ILE A 157 -21.70 18.79 3.60
C ILE A 157 -21.53 17.30 3.88
N TYR A 158 -22.03 16.45 2.98
CA TYR A 158 -21.94 14.99 3.08
C TYR A 158 -20.58 14.48 2.59
N GLY A 159 -19.84 13.78 3.43
CA GLY A 159 -18.53 13.23 3.11
C GLY A 159 -18.52 11.75 2.84
N TYR A 160 -17.76 11.29 1.85
CA TYR A 160 -17.57 9.87 1.59
C TYR A 160 -16.11 9.53 1.42
N ILE A 161 -15.64 8.53 2.16
CA ILE A 161 -14.29 7.98 2.06
C ILE A 161 -14.33 6.63 1.36
N TYR A 162 -13.39 6.38 0.46
CA TYR A 162 -13.29 5.10 -0.23
C TYR A 162 -11.84 4.74 -0.56
N GLY A 163 -11.56 3.44 -0.64
CA GLY A 163 -10.22 2.96 -0.91
C GLY A 163 -10.22 1.47 -1.22
N GLY A 164 -9.46 1.12 -2.26
CA GLY A 164 -9.26 -0.26 -2.71
C GLY A 164 -8.02 -0.90 -2.09
N SER A 165 -8.00 -2.23 -1.91
CA SER A 165 -6.77 -2.97 -1.54
C SER A 165 -6.10 -2.39 -0.27
N GLY A 166 -4.87 -1.86 -0.32
CA GLY A 166 -4.23 -1.19 0.82
C GLY A 166 -5.03 0.01 1.35
N GLY A 167 -5.76 0.72 0.49
CA GLY A 167 -6.68 1.81 0.85
C GLY A 167 -7.89 1.35 1.67
N SER A 168 -8.25 0.07 1.57
CA SER A 168 -9.34 -0.48 2.39
C SER A 168 -8.99 -0.47 3.88
N TYR A 169 -7.73 -0.67 4.26
CA TYR A 169 -7.30 -0.56 5.66
C TYR A 169 -7.49 0.86 6.19
N GLN A 170 -7.17 1.88 5.39
CA GLN A 170 -7.35 3.29 5.77
C GLN A 170 -8.85 3.63 5.84
N THR A 171 -9.65 3.12 4.90
CA THR A 171 -11.11 3.31 4.87
C THR A 171 -11.79 2.68 6.09
N ILE A 172 -11.47 1.43 6.42
CA ILE A 172 -12.02 0.74 7.61
C ILE A 172 -11.50 1.40 8.88
N GLY A 173 -10.20 1.72 8.96
CA GLY A 173 -9.64 2.44 10.09
C GLY A 173 -10.32 3.79 10.33
N ALA A 174 -10.63 4.52 9.26
CA ALA A 174 -11.41 5.75 9.33
C ALA A 174 -12.84 5.51 9.81
N ALA A 175 -13.54 4.51 9.25
CA ALA A 175 -14.92 4.18 9.63
C ALA A 175 -15.06 3.76 11.10
N GLU A 176 -14.10 2.99 11.63
CA GLU A 176 -14.13 2.50 13.01
C GLU A 176 -13.72 3.54 14.04
N ASN A 177 -12.82 4.47 13.67
CA ASN A 177 -12.15 5.37 14.62
C ASN A 177 -12.53 6.85 14.45
N THR A 178 -13.47 7.16 13.55
CA THR A 178 -13.95 8.53 13.38
C THR A 178 -15.47 8.66 13.45
N HIS A 179 -15.94 9.82 13.91
CA HIS A 179 -17.36 10.10 14.11
C HIS A 179 -17.73 11.48 13.55
N GLY A 180 -18.61 11.53 12.56
CA GLY A 180 -19.08 12.78 11.94
C GLY A 180 -18.07 13.47 11.02
N VAL A 181 -16.97 12.80 10.68
CA VAL A 181 -16.01 13.26 9.67
C VAL A 181 -16.55 12.97 8.27
N TRP A 182 -16.91 11.71 8.01
CA TRP A 182 -17.60 11.24 6.81
C TRP A 182 -18.99 10.68 7.16
N ASP A 183 -19.87 10.67 6.19
CA ASP A 183 -21.24 10.16 6.23
C ASP A 183 -21.36 8.74 5.64
N GLY A 184 -20.39 8.34 4.80
CA GLY A 184 -20.30 6.99 4.25
C GLY A 184 -18.86 6.54 4.00
N ALA A 185 -18.63 5.24 4.07
CA ALA A 185 -17.34 4.62 3.79
C ALA A 185 -17.53 3.42 2.84
N SER A 186 -16.66 3.30 1.83
CA SER A 186 -16.68 2.19 0.87
C SER A 186 -15.30 1.54 0.74
N ALA A 187 -15.13 0.41 1.42
CA ALA A 187 -13.94 -0.42 1.28
C ALA A 187 -14.09 -1.33 0.05
N ILE A 188 -13.19 -1.20 -0.92
CA ILE A 188 -13.24 -1.92 -2.19
C ILE A 188 -12.17 -3.02 -2.17
N VAL A 189 -12.53 -4.27 -2.49
CA VAL A 189 -11.59 -5.41 -2.42
C VAL A 189 -10.84 -5.40 -1.08
N GLN A 190 -11.61 -5.48 0.01
CA GLN A 190 -11.10 -5.28 1.35
C GLN A 190 -9.98 -6.27 1.67
N ALA A 191 -8.85 -5.72 2.07
CA ALA A 191 -7.74 -6.51 2.57
C ALA A 191 -8.09 -7.03 3.97
N ILE A 192 -7.89 -8.33 4.16
CA ILE A 192 -8.14 -9.04 5.40
C ILE A 192 -6.82 -9.68 5.88
N PRO A 193 -6.74 -10.16 7.13
CA PRO A 193 -5.52 -10.79 7.65
C PRO A 193 -4.98 -11.95 6.79
N GLY A 194 -5.84 -12.63 6.01
CA GLY A 194 -5.45 -13.68 5.06
C GLY A 194 -5.09 -13.21 3.65
N SER A 195 -5.11 -11.89 3.37
CA SER A 195 -4.83 -11.35 2.03
C SER A 195 -3.33 -11.38 1.71
N VAL A 196 -2.59 -10.32 2.05
CA VAL A 196 -1.19 -10.14 1.64
C VAL A 196 -0.29 -10.42 2.84
N PRO A 197 0.78 -11.23 2.71
CA PRO A 197 1.28 -11.84 1.48
C PRO A 197 0.69 -13.22 1.14
N LEU A 198 -0.14 -13.81 2.01
CA LEU A 198 -0.51 -15.24 1.95
C LEU A 198 -1.13 -15.68 0.61
N ASN A 199 -2.04 -14.88 0.05
CA ASN A 199 -2.67 -15.18 -1.23
C ASN A 199 -1.67 -15.07 -2.41
N LEU A 200 -0.68 -14.18 -2.31
CA LEU A 200 0.40 -14.07 -3.30
C LEU A 200 1.34 -15.28 -3.24
N CYS A 201 1.66 -15.76 -2.03
CA CYS A 201 2.42 -16.99 -1.80
C CYS A 201 1.71 -18.19 -2.44
N ALA A 202 0.42 -18.38 -2.14
CA ALA A 202 -0.38 -19.48 -2.69
C ALA A 202 -0.43 -19.47 -4.23
N ARG A 203 -0.63 -18.29 -4.84
CA ARG A 203 -0.58 -18.12 -6.31
C ARG A 203 0.79 -18.48 -6.89
N ALA A 204 1.87 -18.04 -6.26
CA ALA A 204 3.23 -18.32 -6.71
C ALA A 204 3.62 -19.82 -6.52
N LEU A 205 3.13 -20.48 -5.47
CA LEU A 205 3.17 -21.95 -5.35
C LEU A 205 2.42 -22.62 -6.50
N GLY A 206 1.23 -22.11 -6.85
CA GLY A 206 0.47 -22.54 -8.02
C GLY A 206 1.31 -22.44 -9.29
N ASN A 207 1.98 -21.31 -9.53
CA ASN A 207 2.88 -21.12 -10.66
C ASN A 207 3.99 -22.19 -10.68
N LEU A 208 4.76 -22.31 -9.59
CA LEU A 208 5.89 -23.24 -9.51
C LEU A 208 5.49 -24.68 -9.88
N ILE A 209 4.34 -25.15 -9.40
CA ILE A 209 3.95 -26.55 -9.50
C ILE A 209 3.12 -26.85 -10.76
N LEU A 210 2.25 -25.93 -11.16
CA LEU A 210 1.28 -26.14 -12.24
C LEU A 210 1.77 -25.67 -13.61
N ARG A 211 2.81 -24.84 -13.70
CA ARG A 211 3.25 -24.21 -14.96
C ARG A 211 3.60 -25.21 -16.05
N LYS A 212 4.16 -26.37 -15.71
CA LYS A 212 4.45 -27.44 -16.68
C LYS A 212 3.18 -28.02 -17.33
N ASN A 213 2.03 -27.85 -16.69
CA ASN A 213 0.72 -28.30 -17.15
C ASN A 213 -0.18 -27.13 -17.60
N ALA A 214 0.36 -25.92 -17.77
CA ALA A 214 -0.42 -24.71 -18.05
C ALA A 214 -1.34 -24.88 -19.29
N ILE A 215 -0.79 -25.40 -20.40
CA ILE A 215 -1.55 -25.62 -21.64
C ILE A 215 -2.72 -26.57 -21.42
N GLN A 216 -2.52 -27.65 -20.65
CA GLN A 216 -3.55 -28.64 -20.36
C GLN A 216 -4.64 -28.06 -19.44
N ILE A 217 -4.25 -27.28 -18.43
CA ILE A 217 -5.18 -26.62 -17.50
C ILE A 217 -6.05 -25.61 -18.27
N GLU A 218 -5.44 -24.76 -19.09
CA GLU A 218 -6.17 -23.78 -19.91
C GLU A 218 -7.12 -24.48 -20.88
N ALA A 219 -6.65 -25.51 -21.58
CA ALA A 219 -7.47 -26.27 -22.53
C ALA A 219 -8.66 -26.97 -21.86
N ALA A 220 -8.51 -27.41 -20.61
CA ALA A 220 -9.61 -28.01 -19.85
C ALA A 220 -10.68 -26.99 -19.46
N LEU A 221 -10.29 -25.74 -19.16
CA LEU A 221 -11.17 -24.72 -18.59
C LEU A 221 -11.79 -23.76 -19.61
N ARG A 222 -11.11 -23.53 -20.74
CA ARG A 222 -11.63 -22.69 -21.83
C ARG A 222 -12.93 -23.27 -22.43
N PRO A 223 -13.76 -22.43 -23.08
CA PRO A 223 -15.00 -22.88 -23.72
C PRO A 223 -14.77 -24.08 -24.67
N GLY A 224 -15.54 -25.15 -24.46
CA GLY A 224 -15.41 -26.40 -25.22
C GLY A 224 -14.39 -27.41 -24.65
N GLY A 225 -13.68 -27.06 -23.58
CA GLY A 225 -12.82 -27.95 -22.82
C GLY A 225 -13.58 -29.02 -22.02
N SER A 226 -12.84 -29.91 -21.36
CA SER A 226 -13.41 -30.98 -20.54
C SER A 226 -14.15 -30.50 -19.29
N GLY A 227 -13.84 -29.28 -18.82
CA GLY A 227 -14.29 -28.75 -17.53
C GLY A 227 -13.55 -29.31 -16.32
N ASP A 228 -12.58 -30.23 -16.51
CA ASP A 228 -11.82 -30.85 -15.43
C ASP A 228 -10.30 -30.63 -15.61
N PRO A 229 -9.72 -29.62 -14.94
CA PRO A 229 -8.29 -29.33 -15.02
C PRO A 229 -7.42 -30.32 -14.21
N PHE A 230 -8.01 -31.28 -13.48
CA PHE A 230 -7.27 -32.22 -12.64
C PHE A 230 -6.85 -33.50 -13.37
N LEU A 231 -7.44 -33.81 -14.53
CA LEU A 231 -7.29 -35.09 -15.22
C LEU A 231 -5.83 -35.44 -15.54
N GLU A 232 -5.08 -34.47 -16.07
CA GLU A 232 -3.69 -34.65 -16.53
C GLU A 232 -2.65 -34.29 -15.44
N LEU A 233 -3.09 -33.99 -14.23
CA LEU A 233 -2.21 -33.61 -13.12
C LEU A 233 -1.80 -34.82 -12.28
N GLY A 234 -0.51 -34.88 -11.96
CA GLY A 234 0.02 -35.80 -10.93
C GLY A 234 -0.47 -35.45 -9.53
N GLN A 235 -0.08 -36.26 -8.53
CA GLN A 235 -0.56 -36.11 -7.15
C GLN A 235 -0.25 -34.73 -6.56
N ALA A 236 1.00 -34.27 -6.67
CA ALA A 236 1.38 -32.92 -6.21
C ALA A 236 0.61 -31.80 -6.92
N GLY A 237 0.43 -31.90 -8.24
CA GLY A 237 -0.32 -30.91 -9.03
C GLY A 237 -1.79 -30.83 -8.62
N ARG A 238 -2.46 -31.97 -8.45
CA ARG A 238 -3.86 -32.02 -7.98
C ARG A 238 -4.01 -31.44 -6.59
N ALA A 239 -3.08 -31.73 -5.69
CA ALA A 239 -3.08 -31.21 -4.33
C ALA A 239 -2.92 -29.69 -4.31
N VAL A 240 -1.96 -29.16 -5.07
CA VAL A 240 -1.71 -27.71 -5.15
C VAL A 240 -2.86 -26.98 -5.83
N LEU A 241 -3.39 -27.47 -6.95
CA LEU A 241 -4.55 -26.84 -7.60
C LEU A 241 -5.75 -26.78 -6.66
N LYS A 242 -6.03 -27.86 -5.91
CA LYS A 242 -7.08 -27.86 -4.89
C LYS A 242 -6.81 -26.86 -3.76
N GLU A 243 -5.57 -26.78 -3.29
CA GLU A 243 -5.16 -25.87 -2.22
C GLU A 243 -5.33 -24.41 -2.62
N VAL A 244 -4.78 -23.99 -3.76
CA VAL A 244 -4.89 -22.60 -4.22
C VAL A 244 -6.34 -22.21 -4.50
N THR A 245 -7.16 -23.15 -5.00
CA THR A 245 -8.61 -22.92 -5.15
C THR A 245 -9.31 -22.73 -3.82
N ASN A 246 -9.01 -23.56 -2.82
CA ASN A 246 -9.59 -23.40 -1.48
C ASN A 246 -9.13 -22.12 -0.77
N LEU A 247 -7.99 -21.56 -1.15
CA LEU A 247 -7.47 -20.28 -0.65
C LEU A 247 -8.01 -19.06 -1.42
N GLY A 248 -8.95 -19.28 -2.35
CA GLY A 248 -9.74 -18.23 -2.98
C GLY A 248 -9.36 -17.91 -4.42
N VAL A 249 -8.42 -18.63 -5.04
CA VAL A 249 -8.15 -18.49 -6.49
C VAL A 249 -9.23 -19.25 -7.26
N PRO A 250 -10.16 -18.57 -7.98
CA PRO A 250 -11.25 -19.27 -8.65
C PRO A 250 -10.72 -20.30 -9.65
N LEU A 251 -11.28 -21.51 -9.66
CA LEU A 251 -10.81 -22.57 -10.55
C LEU A 251 -10.88 -22.14 -12.02
N GLN A 252 -11.92 -21.40 -12.40
CA GLN A 252 -12.12 -20.89 -13.76
C GLN A 252 -11.10 -19.82 -14.16
N ALA A 253 -10.48 -19.10 -13.22
CA ALA A 253 -9.47 -18.09 -13.55
C ALA A 253 -8.23 -18.70 -14.23
N TRP A 254 -8.00 -20.01 -14.09
CA TRP A 254 -6.92 -20.72 -14.76
C TRP A 254 -7.18 -21.00 -16.25
N GLU A 255 -8.29 -20.52 -16.84
CA GLU A 255 -8.50 -20.50 -18.31
C GLU A 255 -7.52 -19.58 -19.05
N ASP A 256 -6.96 -18.62 -18.31
CA ASP A 256 -5.75 -17.86 -18.64
C ASP A 256 -4.76 -18.13 -17.51
N PHE A 257 -3.79 -19.02 -17.72
CA PHE A 257 -2.94 -19.52 -16.63
C PHE A 257 -2.13 -18.41 -15.96
N LEU A 258 -1.68 -17.42 -16.74
CA LEU A 258 -0.79 -16.38 -16.24
C LEU A 258 -1.50 -15.38 -15.34
N GLU A 259 -2.80 -15.13 -15.52
CA GLU A 259 -3.58 -14.22 -14.68
C GLU A 259 -3.54 -14.60 -13.18
N PRO A 260 -3.94 -15.82 -12.76
CA PRO A 260 -3.81 -16.25 -11.38
C PRO A 260 -2.36 -16.62 -11.00
N ALA A 261 -1.51 -17.07 -11.91
CA ALA A 261 -0.16 -17.56 -11.57
C ALA A 261 0.88 -16.44 -11.37
N ASN A 262 0.78 -15.33 -12.11
CA ASN A 262 1.80 -14.28 -12.14
C ASN A 262 1.67 -13.34 -10.94
N SER A 263 2.13 -13.79 -9.77
CA SER A 263 2.18 -12.99 -8.53
C SER A 263 3.60 -12.65 -8.07
N GLU A 264 4.64 -13.10 -8.79
CA GLU A 264 6.04 -13.03 -8.36
C GLU A 264 6.54 -11.59 -8.19
N ASN A 265 6.23 -10.70 -9.13
CA ASN A 265 6.60 -9.28 -9.05
C ASN A 265 5.97 -8.59 -7.83
N THR A 266 4.71 -8.90 -7.53
CA THR A 266 4.04 -8.36 -6.34
C THR A 266 4.57 -8.99 -5.06
N LEU A 267 4.84 -10.30 -5.07
CA LEU A 267 5.39 -11.00 -3.91
C LEU A 267 6.79 -10.47 -3.53
N ALA A 268 7.62 -10.13 -4.52
CA ALA A 268 8.93 -9.54 -4.30
C ALA A 268 8.89 -8.21 -3.52
N ILE A 269 7.77 -7.46 -3.61
CA ILE A 269 7.57 -6.22 -2.82
C ILE A 269 7.36 -6.53 -1.33
N PHE A 270 6.76 -7.69 -1.01
CA PHE A 270 6.41 -8.06 0.36
C PHE A 270 7.44 -8.99 1.02
N GLU A 271 8.27 -9.66 0.24
CA GLU A 271 9.33 -10.54 0.76
C GLU A 271 10.26 -9.86 1.78
N PRO A 272 10.70 -8.59 1.60
CA PRO A 272 11.49 -7.88 2.61
C PRO A 272 10.78 -7.75 3.96
N ALA A 273 9.47 -7.52 3.96
CA ALA A 273 8.68 -7.42 5.19
C ALA A 273 8.56 -8.77 5.91
N ILE A 274 8.50 -9.89 5.16
CA ILE A 274 8.56 -11.23 5.73
C ILE A 274 9.92 -11.47 6.38
N LYS A 275 11.02 -11.13 5.70
CA LYS A 275 12.39 -11.26 6.24
C LYS A 275 12.60 -10.45 7.51
N GLU A 276 12.03 -9.25 7.57
CA GLU A 276 12.11 -8.41 8.77
C GLU A 276 11.32 -9.02 9.94
N ALA A 277 10.13 -9.55 9.66
CA ALA A 277 9.25 -10.13 10.68
C ALA A 277 9.72 -11.52 11.17
N ASP A 278 10.25 -12.36 10.28
CA ASP A 278 10.77 -13.70 10.56
C ASP A 278 12.07 -13.96 9.79
N PRO A 279 13.21 -13.41 10.26
CA PRO A 279 14.50 -13.50 9.58
C PRO A 279 15.07 -14.92 9.51
N THR A 280 14.54 -15.84 10.32
CA THR A 280 14.98 -17.25 10.36
C THR A 280 14.17 -18.16 9.44
N TYR A 281 13.10 -17.65 8.84
CA TYR A 281 12.12 -18.47 8.11
C TYR A 281 12.74 -19.31 6.99
N ALA A 282 13.61 -18.74 6.15
CA ALA A 282 14.23 -19.50 5.07
C ALA A 282 15.14 -20.63 5.60
N ASP A 283 15.91 -20.38 6.65
CA ASP A 283 16.75 -21.42 7.26
C ASP A 283 15.89 -22.55 7.84
N ASP A 284 14.81 -22.20 8.54
CA ASP A 284 13.83 -23.15 9.05
C ASP A 284 13.20 -23.97 7.91
N PHE A 285 12.78 -23.30 6.83
CA PHE A 285 12.17 -23.93 5.66
C PHE A 285 13.06 -25.01 5.05
N TRP A 286 14.36 -24.74 4.94
CA TRP A 286 15.31 -25.66 4.33
C TRP A 286 15.85 -26.73 5.28
N THR A 287 15.75 -26.55 6.60
CA THR A 287 16.45 -27.42 7.57
C THR A 287 15.55 -28.16 8.55
N LYS A 288 14.37 -27.63 8.90
CA LYS A 288 13.50 -28.21 9.93
C LYS A 288 12.48 -29.20 9.34
N PRO A 289 12.10 -30.26 10.08
CA PRO A 289 11.00 -31.14 9.68
C PRO A 289 9.67 -30.37 9.55
N GLY A 290 8.83 -30.78 8.60
CA GLY A 290 7.51 -30.18 8.38
C GLY A 290 7.49 -29.04 7.35
N TYR A 291 8.66 -28.60 6.87
CA TYR A 291 8.78 -27.64 5.78
C TYR A 291 9.12 -28.34 4.46
N LEU A 292 8.61 -27.82 3.34
CA LEU A 292 8.75 -28.46 2.02
C LEU A 292 10.21 -28.58 1.58
N GLY A 293 11.09 -27.66 1.97
CA GLY A 293 12.52 -27.73 1.66
C GLY A 293 13.17 -29.02 2.18
N ASN A 294 12.71 -29.54 3.32
CA ASN A 294 13.24 -30.74 3.98
C ASN A 294 12.25 -31.94 4.00
N ASP A 295 11.11 -31.82 3.32
CA ASP A 295 10.09 -32.88 3.26
C ASP A 295 10.42 -33.92 2.18
N PRO A 296 10.45 -35.24 2.48
CA PRO A 296 10.66 -36.28 1.48
C PRO A 296 9.50 -36.48 0.48
N SER A 297 8.41 -35.70 0.58
CA SER A 297 7.28 -35.75 -0.35
C SER A 297 7.66 -35.41 -1.81
N GLU A 298 6.77 -35.78 -2.74
CA GLU A 298 6.87 -35.36 -4.17
C GLU A 298 6.97 -33.84 -4.26
N LEU A 299 6.12 -33.13 -3.51
CA LEU A 299 6.10 -31.66 -3.50
C LEU A 299 7.42 -31.08 -2.95
N GLY A 300 7.95 -31.62 -1.84
CA GLY A 300 9.26 -31.18 -1.33
C GLY A 300 10.40 -31.46 -2.32
N SER A 301 10.30 -32.55 -3.09
CA SER A 301 11.28 -32.86 -4.15
C SER A 301 11.22 -31.85 -5.30
N LEU A 302 10.05 -31.35 -5.66
CA LEU A 302 9.90 -30.28 -6.66
C LEU A 302 10.54 -28.96 -6.18
N PHE A 303 10.39 -28.61 -4.90
CA PHE A 303 11.06 -27.42 -4.32
C PHE A 303 12.58 -27.55 -4.34
N ARG A 304 13.12 -28.71 -3.94
CA ARG A 304 14.57 -28.96 -4.02
C ARG A 304 15.09 -28.97 -5.45
N ALA A 305 14.30 -29.43 -6.41
CA ALA A 305 14.66 -29.40 -7.83
C ALA A 305 14.68 -27.97 -8.41
N ALA A 306 13.85 -27.06 -7.89
CA ALA A 306 13.82 -25.66 -8.28
C ALA A 306 14.89 -24.79 -7.59
N LEU A 307 15.58 -25.32 -6.58
CA LEU A 307 16.61 -24.60 -5.84
C LEU A 307 17.82 -24.33 -6.73
N VAL A 308 18.15 -23.05 -6.84
CA VAL A 308 19.42 -22.57 -7.37
C VAL A 308 20.22 -22.05 -6.20
N ASP A 309 21.47 -22.50 -6.10
CA ASP A 309 22.44 -22.05 -5.10
C ASP A 309 23.86 -22.27 -5.66
N ILE A 310 24.37 -21.27 -6.37
CA ILE A 310 25.65 -21.36 -7.08
C ILE A 310 26.56 -20.19 -6.76
N PHE A 311 27.87 -20.41 -6.89
CA PHE A 311 28.87 -19.34 -6.91
C PHE A 311 29.36 -19.13 -8.33
N ALA A 312 29.20 -17.91 -8.86
CA ALA A 312 29.76 -17.44 -10.12
C ALA A 312 30.97 -16.54 -9.88
N THR A 313 31.97 -16.61 -10.73
CA THR A 313 33.20 -15.80 -10.68
C THR A 313 33.01 -14.55 -11.54
N ILE A 314 33.38 -13.38 -11.00
CA ILE A 314 33.40 -12.13 -11.76
C ILE A 314 34.60 -12.17 -12.72
N GLU A 315 34.35 -12.26 -14.01
CA GLU A 315 35.38 -12.24 -15.05
C GLU A 315 35.73 -10.81 -15.46
N ARG A 316 34.75 -9.91 -15.45
CA ARG A 316 34.92 -8.51 -15.84
C ARG A 316 33.89 -7.61 -15.15
N VAL A 317 34.25 -6.36 -14.91
CA VAL A 317 33.38 -5.33 -14.32
C VAL A 317 33.33 -4.13 -15.26
N GLU A 318 32.14 -3.62 -15.53
CA GLU A 318 31.93 -2.32 -16.15
C GLU A 318 31.64 -1.25 -15.11
N TYR A 319 32.04 -0.02 -15.42
CA TYR A 319 31.88 1.13 -14.55
C TYR A 319 31.25 2.28 -15.33
N ASP A 320 30.52 3.13 -14.63
CA ASP A 320 30.01 4.39 -15.18
C ASP A 320 31.07 5.51 -15.19
N SER A 321 30.66 6.71 -15.60
CA SER A 321 31.51 7.90 -15.62
C SER A 321 31.97 8.37 -14.23
N GLU A 322 31.29 7.94 -13.16
CA GLU A 322 31.66 8.22 -11.77
C GLU A 322 32.53 7.12 -11.15
N ASN A 323 32.95 6.14 -11.98
CA ASN A 323 33.74 4.99 -11.59
C ASN A 323 33.03 4.10 -10.56
N LEU A 324 31.71 4.01 -10.64
CA LEU A 324 30.88 3.08 -9.89
C LEU A 324 30.56 1.84 -10.74
N PRO A 325 30.59 0.63 -10.16
CA PRO A 325 30.34 -0.60 -10.91
C PRO A 325 28.87 -0.67 -11.36
N THR A 326 28.67 -0.94 -12.64
CA THR A 326 27.34 -1.01 -13.29
C THR A 326 26.96 -2.41 -13.73
N THR A 327 27.91 -3.19 -14.25
CA THR A 327 27.63 -4.53 -14.79
C THR A 327 28.75 -5.50 -14.39
N LEU A 328 28.38 -6.69 -13.93
CA LEU A 328 29.32 -7.80 -13.67
C LEU A 328 29.16 -8.85 -14.76
N PHE A 329 30.24 -9.26 -15.41
CA PHE A 329 30.25 -10.39 -16.32
C PHE A 329 30.74 -11.62 -15.57
N LEU A 330 29.96 -12.70 -15.65
CA LEU A 330 30.11 -13.88 -14.80
C LEU A 330 30.49 -15.09 -15.65
N ASP A 331 31.33 -15.97 -15.09
CA ASP A 331 31.73 -17.23 -15.74
C ASP A 331 30.54 -18.15 -16.03
N LYS A 332 29.47 -18.04 -15.23
CA LYS A 332 28.21 -18.77 -15.40
C LYS A 332 27.05 -18.06 -14.71
N ILE A 333 25.86 -18.42 -15.13
CA ILE A 333 24.58 -18.06 -14.53
C ILE A 333 23.69 -19.31 -14.44
N PRO A 334 22.56 -19.27 -13.71
CA PRO A 334 21.58 -20.34 -13.75
C PRO A 334 21.06 -20.58 -15.18
N SER A 335 20.82 -21.84 -15.55
CA SER A 335 20.37 -22.20 -16.90
C SER A 335 18.97 -21.68 -17.23
N GLU A 336 18.13 -21.51 -16.21
CA GLU A 336 16.81 -20.89 -16.32
C GLU A 336 16.79 -19.64 -15.46
N LEU A 337 16.40 -18.51 -16.06
CA LEU A 337 16.24 -17.25 -15.35
C LEU A 337 14.81 -17.15 -14.81
N THR A 338 14.61 -17.63 -13.59
CA THR A 338 13.36 -17.46 -12.83
C THR A 338 13.40 -16.19 -11.98
N ALA A 339 12.26 -15.78 -11.41
CA ALA A 339 12.24 -14.68 -10.46
C ALA A 339 12.89 -15.06 -9.12
N GLY A 340 13.17 -14.02 -8.31
CA GLY A 340 13.52 -14.19 -6.90
C GLY A 340 14.97 -14.57 -6.62
N PHE A 341 15.89 -14.32 -7.54
CA PHE A 341 17.32 -14.45 -7.25
C PHE A 341 17.80 -13.34 -6.32
N GLU A 342 18.60 -13.77 -5.35
CA GLU A 342 19.44 -12.92 -4.52
C GLU A 342 20.89 -13.03 -4.95
N PHE A 343 21.61 -11.93 -4.76
CA PHE A 343 23.00 -11.81 -5.10
C PHE A 343 23.78 -11.38 -3.87
N THR A 344 24.75 -12.19 -3.46
CA THR A 344 25.67 -11.84 -2.39
C THR A 344 27.08 -11.85 -2.93
N LEU A 345 27.80 -10.76 -2.76
CA LEU A 345 29.22 -10.66 -3.05
C LEU A 345 30.01 -11.40 -1.97
N TYR A 346 30.97 -12.22 -2.40
CA TYR A 346 31.90 -12.94 -1.56
C TYR A 346 33.34 -12.60 -1.93
N ASP A 347 34.26 -12.98 -1.06
CA ASP A 347 35.67 -13.04 -1.38
C ASP A 347 35.98 -13.97 -2.57
N ASP A 348 37.21 -13.95 -3.04
CA ASP A 348 37.71 -14.78 -4.15
C ASP A 348 37.64 -16.28 -3.82
N THR A 349 37.71 -16.64 -2.53
CA THR A 349 37.55 -18.02 -2.10
C THR A 349 36.08 -18.48 -2.09
N GLY A 350 35.12 -17.57 -1.89
CA GLY A 350 33.69 -17.87 -1.71
C GLY A 350 33.33 -18.26 -0.28
N LYS A 351 34.19 -17.95 0.71
CA LYS A 351 33.99 -18.33 2.12
C LYS A 351 33.46 -17.18 2.97
N MET A 352 33.78 -15.93 2.61
CA MET A 352 33.39 -14.77 3.40
C MET A 352 32.46 -13.88 2.60
N ALA A 353 31.23 -13.71 3.09
CA ALA A 353 30.27 -12.78 2.53
C ALA A 353 30.73 -11.34 2.78
N ILE A 354 30.73 -10.52 1.74
CA ILE A 354 31.09 -9.10 1.78
C ILE A 354 29.82 -8.26 1.89
N GLY A 355 28.76 -8.63 1.17
CA GLY A 355 27.45 -7.96 1.26
C GLY A 355 26.54 -8.27 0.09
N ASN A 356 25.28 -7.85 0.20
CA ASN A 356 24.27 -8.10 -0.83
C ASN A 356 24.37 -7.10 -1.98
N LEU A 357 24.05 -7.57 -3.18
CA LEU A 357 23.97 -6.80 -4.41
C LEU A 357 22.51 -6.82 -4.89
N GLY A 358 22.06 -5.72 -5.48
CA GLY A 358 20.82 -5.69 -6.26
C GLY A 358 21.16 -5.73 -7.74
N GLY A 359 20.34 -6.36 -8.56
CA GLY A 359 20.55 -6.39 -10.01
C GLY A 359 19.62 -7.33 -10.77
N VAL A 360 19.82 -7.39 -12.08
CA VAL A 360 19.07 -8.26 -13.00
C VAL A 360 20.07 -9.08 -13.83
N LEU A 361 19.87 -10.39 -13.87
CA LEU A 361 20.68 -11.29 -14.70
C LEU A 361 20.27 -11.21 -16.17
N SER A 362 21.25 -11.33 -17.06
CA SER A 362 21.08 -11.50 -18.50
C SER A 362 21.76 -12.80 -18.95
N SER A 363 21.04 -13.60 -19.72
CA SER A 363 21.58 -14.78 -20.38
C SER A 363 22.23 -14.50 -21.73
N GLU A 364 22.16 -13.27 -22.24
CA GLU A 364 22.77 -12.90 -23.52
C GLU A 364 24.30 -12.92 -23.45
N ASP A 365 24.84 -12.52 -22.31
CA ASP A 365 26.28 -12.31 -22.09
C ASP A 365 26.75 -12.74 -20.68
N ASN A 366 25.93 -13.53 -19.98
CA ASN A 366 26.16 -13.94 -18.58
C ASN A 366 26.46 -12.75 -17.66
N SER A 367 25.68 -11.67 -17.78
CA SER A 367 25.89 -10.47 -16.98
C SER A 367 24.88 -10.31 -15.85
N LEU A 368 25.29 -9.59 -14.81
CA LEU A 368 24.44 -9.03 -13.76
C LEU A 368 24.50 -7.51 -13.87
N ALA A 369 23.44 -6.90 -14.39
CA ALA A 369 23.28 -5.44 -14.38
C ALA A 369 22.89 -5.00 -12.97
N LEU A 370 23.76 -4.22 -12.32
CA LEU A 370 23.61 -3.81 -10.93
C LEU A 370 22.58 -2.69 -10.77
N SER A 371 21.78 -2.80 -9.72
CA SER A 371 21.08 -1.65 -9.15
C SER A 371 22.09 -0.72 -8.46
N PRO A 372 21.81 0.60 -8.34
CA PRO A 372 22.71 1.53 -7.66
C PRO A 372 23.17 1.02 -6.29
N VAL A 373 24.48 0.82 -6.14
CA VAL A 373 25.07 0.28 -4.92
C VAL A 373 25.28 1.43 -3.93
N SER A 374 24.34 1.60 -3.00
CA SER A 374 24.42 2.66 -1.97
C SER A 374 25.56 2.45 -0.96
N ASN A 375 25.99 1.20 -0.75
CA ASN A 375 27.08 0.88 0.16
C ASN A 375 28.44 0.98 -0.53
N THR A 376 29.15 2.08 -0.28
CA THR A 376 30.48 2.35 -0.86
C THR A 376 31.54 1.29 -0.52
N THR A 377 31.41 0.57 0.60
CA THR A 377 32.31 -0.53 0.96
C THR A 377 32.11 -1.71 0.03
N ILE A 378 30.85 -2.07 -0.26
CA ILE A 378 30.53 -3.15 -1.21
C ILE A 378 30.97 -2.73 -2.62
N ALA A 379 30.64 -1.52 -3.06
CA ALA A 379 31.00 -1.02 -4.37
C ALA A 379 32.52 -1.09 -4.64
N ARG A 380 33.35 -0.74 -3.63
CA ARG A 380 34.82 -0.83 -3.74
C ARG A 380 35.38 -2.24 -3.68
N ALA A 381 34.63 -3.18 -3.10
CA ALA A 381 35.06 -4.57 -2.97
C ALA A 381 34.78 -5.40 -4.24
N ILE A 382 33.91 -4.91 -5.12
CA ILE A 382 33.63 -5.51 -6.43
C ILE A 382 34.90 -5.44 -7.28
N SER A 383 35.39 -6.59 -7.71
CA SER A 383 36.54 -6.72 -8.60
C SER A 383 36.50 -8.05 -9.32
N GLN A 384 37.22 -8.14 -10.44
CA GLN A 384 37.49 -9.41 -11.10
C GLN A 384 38.08 -10.44 -10.12
N GLY A 385 37.71 -11.71 -10.29
CA GLY A 385 38.12 -12.83 -9.45
C GLY A 385 37.31 -13.02 -8.15
N ARG A 386 36.53 -12.02 -7.73
CA ARG A 386 35.55 -12.20 -6.65
C ARG A 386 34.42 -13.12 -7.09
N LYS A 387 33.68 -13.65 -6.12
CA LYS A 387 32.53 -14.50 -6.39
C LYS A 387 31.22 -13.82 -6.04
N VAL A 388 30.19 -14.12 -6.82
CA VAL A 388 28.80 -13.78 -6.52
C VAL A 388 28.07 -15.08 -6.26
N ARG A 389 27.49 -15.23 -5.07
CA ARG A 389 26.50 -16.27 -4.82
C ARG A 389 25.19 -15.83 -5.43
N ILE A 390 24.59 -16.70 -6.24
CA ILE A 390 23.29 -16.54 -6.88
C ILE A 390 22.41 -17.64 -6.31
N ASP A 391 21.36 -17.27 -5.57
CA ASP A 391 20.43 -18.23 -5.02
C ASP A 391 18.99 -17.72 -4.99
N ASN A 392 18.02 -18.63 -4.96
CA ASN A 392 16.58 -18.31 -4.84
C ASN A 392 15.97 -18.90 -3.55
N ARG A 393 16.77 -19.10 -2.51
CA ARG A 393 16.37 -19.82 -1.29
C ARG A 393 15.21 -19.14 -0.59
N TRP A 394 15.28 -17.83 -0.43
CA TRP A 394 14.22 -17.02 0.20
C TRP A 394 12.95 -17.06 -0.63
N HIS A 395 13.07 -16.79 -1.92
CA HIS A 395 11.94 -16.80 -2.85
C HIS A 395 11.17 -18.12 -2.80
N LEU A 396 11.87 -19.26 -2.90
CA LEU A 396 11.23 -20.56 -2.81
C LEU A 396 10.58 -20.79 -1.45
N SER A 397 11.24 -20.40 -0.35
CA SER A 397 10.69 -20.60 1.00
C SER A 397 9.34 -19.90 1.16
N VAL A 398 9.20 -18.67 0.63
CA VAL A 398 7.99 -17.87 0.81
C VAL A 398 6.79 -18.36 0.00
N LEU A 399 6.98 -19.19 -1.04
CA LEU A 399 5.86 -19.72 -1.84
C LEU A 399 4.88 -20.56 -1.02
N SER A 400 5.34 -21.16 0.08
CA SER A 400 4.51 -21.96 0.97
C SER A 400 4.25 -21.31 2.34
N TYR A 401 4.60 -20.03 2.49
CA TYR A 401 4.52 -19.32 3.78
C TYR A 401 3.14 -19.40 4.43
N HIS A 402 2.07 -19.34 3.64
CA HIS A 402 0.69 -19.46 4.11
C HIS A 402 0.39 -20.75 4.87
N ARG A 403 1.13 -21.84 4.62
CA ARG A 403 0.98 -23.11 5.34
C ARG A 403 1.46 -23.04 6.79
N HIS A 404 2.29 -22.04 7.11
CA HIS A 404 2.91 -21.86 8.43
C HIS A 404 2.32 -20.67 9.19
N GLN A 405 1.47 -19.86 8.54
CA GLN A 405 0.77 -18.72 9.13
C GLN A 405 -0.65 -19.09 9.57
N LEU A 406 -0.79 -20.22 10.28
CA LEU A 406 -2.08 -20.68 10.78
C LEU A 406 -2.42 -20.00 12.11
N PRO A 407 -3.51 -19.24 12.20
CA PRO A 407 -3.93 -18.60 13.44
C PRO A 407 -4.25 -19.66 14.49
N THR A 408 -3.68 -19.51 15.68
CA THR A 408 -3.94 -20.42 16.82
C THR A 408 -5.14 -19.99 17.67
N ARG A 409 -5.67 -18.77 17.44
CA ARG A 409 -6.83 -18.26 18.18
C ARG A 409 -8.14 -18.82 17.61
N SER A 410 -9.04 -19.26 18.48
CA SER A 410 -10.41 -19.65 18.09
C SER A 410 -11.17 -18.48 17.47
N GLY A 411 -11.96 -18.75 16.43
CA GLY A 411 -12.79 -17.74 15.76
C GLY A 411 -12.00 -16.76 14.89
N PHE A 412 -10.74 -17.07 14.55
CA PHE A 412 -10.06 -16.36 13.47
C PHE A 412 -10.67 -16.80 12.13
N TYR A 413 -11.43 -15.90 11.52
CA TYR A 413 -11.86 -16.04 10.14
C TYR A 413 -10.80 -15.37 9.26
N GLY A 414 -9.97 -16.18 8.61
CA GLY A 414 -8.94 -15.69 7.69
C GLY A 414 -9.47 -15.37 6.29
N PHE A 415 -10.75 -15.67 6.06
CA PHE A 415 -11.47 -15.53 4.79
C PHE A 415 -12.89 -15.05 5.07
#